data_AF-A0A3S0QRJ8-F1
#
_entry.id   AF-A0A3S0QRJ8-F1
#
_cell.length_a   1.000
_cell.length_b   1.000
_cell.length_c   1.000
_cell.angle_alpha   90.00
_cell.angle_beta   90.00
_cell.angle_gamma   90.00
#
_symmetry.space_group_name_H-M   'P 1'
#
loop_
_entity.id
_entity.type
_entity.pdbx_description
1 polymer ?
#
loop_
_entity_poly.entity_id
_entity_poly.type
_entity_poly.pdbx_seq_one_letter_code
_entity_poly.pdbx_strand_id
1 'polypeptide(L)'
;MDLELALQPHADGAFLHEVNGFGIYPLLKGMSMIDPFGDPIPASAGRKNFLMLVSASKDNAKSIQTVLANLKETVDKNAWPLWVDSKGLGVFINTDLVASEIRQGAFQGVSGDFTDIKDALLVEVGADWYASEGSPMKNWLMAHVGNPSAQPANSRLRRRKTGSR
;
A
#
# COMPACT_ATOMS: atom_id res chain seq x y z
N MET A 1 -48.20 -3.80 13.02
CA MET A 1 -49.44 -4.53 13.37
C MET A 1 -49.90 -5.28 12.13
N ASP A 2 -49.01 -6.06 11.52
CA ASP A 2 -48.47 -7.37 11.96
C ASP A 2 -49.42 -8.50 11.54
N LEU A 3 -49.08 -9.11 10.41
CA LEU A 3 -49.60 -10.39 9.94
C LEU A 3 -48.41 -11.36 9.94
N GLU A 4 -48.27 -12.11 11.03
CA GLU A 4 -47.43 -13.30 11.09
C GLU A 4 -48.04 -14.39 10.22
N LEU A 5 -47.29 -14.85 9.22
CA LEU A 5 -47.55 -16.09 8.49
C LEU A 5 -46.40 -17.04 8.76
N ALA A 6 -46.56 -17.94 9.73
CA ALA A 6 -45.60 -19.00 10.01
C ALA A 6 -45.85 -20.19 9.07
N LEU A 7 -44.87 -20.46 8.20
CA LEU A 7 -44.79 -21.63 7.31
C LEU A 7 -44.20 -22.84 8.06
N GLN A 8 -44.81 -24.00 7.80
CA GLN A 8 -44.42 -25.32 8.28
C GLN A 8 -43.11 -25.85 7.65
N PRO A 9 -42.46 -26.86 8.26
CA PRO A 9 -41.20 -27.45 7.77
C PRO A 9 -41.45 -28.67 6.87
N HIS A 10 -40.63 -28.87 5.83
CA HIS A 10 -40.43 -30.19 5.23
C HIS A 10 -39.02 -30.34 4.68
N ALA A 11 -38.39 -31.44 5.10
CA ALA A 11 -37.10 -31.93 4.67
C ALA A 11 -37.18 -32.62 3.29
N ASP A 12 -36.00 -32.69 2.68
CA ASP A 12 -35.51 -33.69 1.72
C ASP A 12 -36.11 -33.73 0.31
N GLY A 13 -35.24 -33.40 -0.66
CA GLY A 13 -35.47 -33.58 -2.08
C GLY A 13 -34.28 -33.08 -2.90
N ALA A 14 -33.15 -33.78 -2.82
CA ALA A 14 -32.01 -33.58 -3.70
C ALA A 14 -32.40 -33.90 -5.15
N PHE A 15 -32.23 -32.94 -6.07
CA PHE A 15 -31.98 -33.24 -7.48
C PHE A 15 -30.99 -32.21 -8.05
N LEU A 16 -29.83 -32.74 -8.42
CA LEU A 16 -28.72 -32.07 -9.07
C LEU A 16 -29.10 -31.74 -10.51
N HIS A 17 -28.85 -30.50 -10.93
CA HIS A 17 -28.60 -30.19 -12.34
C HIS A 17 -27.23 -29.53 -12.43
N GLU A 18 -26.28 -30.32 -12.87
CA GLU A 18 -24.90 -29.98 -13.16
C GLU A 18 -24.85 -29.19 -14.48
N VAL A 19 -24.31 -27.97 -14.44
CA VAL A 19 -23.85 -27.24 -15.62
C VAL A 19 -22.59 -26.45 -15.26
N ASN A 20 -21.45 -27.07 -15.57
CA ASN A 20 -20.15 -26.48 -15.90
C ASN A 20 -19.65 -25.24 -15.10
N GLY A 21 -18.83 -25.51 -14.08
CA GLY A 21 -17.42 -25.10 -14.18
C GLY A 21 -16.96 -23.75 -13.60
N PHE A 22 -17.69 -23.12 -12.67
CA PHE A 22 -17.12 -22.07 -11.81
C PHE A 22 -17.24 -22.48 -10.35
N GLY A 23 -16.12 -22.92 -9.78
CA GLY A 23 -15.99 -23.18 -8.35
C GLY A 23 -16.30 -21.92 -7.56
N ILE A 24 -17.42 -21.96 -6.85
CA ILE A 24 -17.72 -21.04 -5.75
C ILE A 24 -16.68 -21.35 -4.67
N TYR A 25 -15.62 -20.55 -4.61
CA TYR A 25 -14.66 -20.66 -3.52
C TYR A 25 -15.41 -20.31 -2.22
N PRO A 26 -15.48 -21.21 -1.22
CA PRO A 26 -15.89 -20.80 0.10
C PRO A 26 -14.91 -19.72 0.57
N LEU A 27 -15.45 -18.57 0.98
CA LEU A 27 -14.73 -17.51 1.71
C LEU A 27 -14.00 -18.16 2.90
N LEU A 28 -12.71 -18.45 2.72
CA LEU A 28 -11.84 -18.96 3.78
C LEU A 28 -11.56 -17.82 4.76
N LYS A 29 -12.45 -17.70 5.73
CA LYS A 29 -12.31 -16.87 6.91
C LYS A 29 -11.17 -17.44 7.76
N GLY A 30 -9.97 -16.84 7.69
CA GLY A 30 -8.95 -16.99 8.73
C GLY A 30 -7.66 -17.73 8.39
N MET A 31 -7.09 -17.59 7.18
CA MET A 31 -5.67 -17.91 7.00
C MET A 31 -4.81 -16.75 7.52
N SER A 32 -4.33 -16.84 8.75
CA SER A 32 -3.20 -16.01 9.20
C SER A 32 -1.99 -16.41 8.37
N MET A 33 -1.49 -15.50 7.53
CA MET A 33 -0.17 -15.68 6.93
C MET A 33 0.85 -15.68 8.06
N ILE A 34 1.62 -16.74 8.17
CA ILE A 34 2.65 -16.91 9.19
C ILE A 34 3.96 -16.42 8.55
N ASP A 35 4.68 -15.56 9.24
CA ASP A 35 5.99 -15.10 8.79
C ASP A 35 7.02 -16.26 8.92
N PRO A 36 8.24 -16.14 8.37
CA PRO A 36 9.24 -17.22 8.46
C PRO A 36 9.73 -17.50 9.89
N PHE A 37 9.27 -16.74 10.90
CA PHE A 37 9.59 -16.88 12.32
C PHE A 37 8.43 -17.41 13.16
N GLY A 38 7.28 -17.71 12.54
CA GLY A 38 6.13 -18.29 13.23
C GLY A 38 5.15 -17.26 13.79
N ASP A 39 5.39 -15.97 13.57
CA ASP A 39 4.51 -14.93 14.07
C ASP A 39 3.32 -14.74 13.12
N PRO A 40 2.09 -14.61 13.64
CA PRO A 40 0.94 -14.27 12.82
C PRO A 40 1.18 -12.88 12.22
N ILE A 41 1.28 -12.81 10.90
CA ILE A 41 1.34 -11.54 10.19
C ILE A 41 0.00 -10.85 10.46
N PRO A 42 -0.02 -9.72 11.20
CA PRO A 42 -1.26 -9.03 11.47
C PRO A 42 -1.86 -8.63 10.12
N ALA A 43 -3.08 -9.11 9.85
CA ALA A 43 -3.90 -8.54 8.79
C ALA A 43 -4.00 -7.05 9.10
N SER A 44 -3.40 -6.24 8.23
CA SER A 44 -3.40 -4.78 8.32
C SER A 44 -4.84 -4.27 8.28
N ALA A 45 -5.51 -4.19 9.43
CA ALA A 45 -6.92 -3.79 9.50
C ALA A 45 -7.11 -2.26 9.34
N GLY A 46 -6.11 -1.52 8.87
CA GLY A 46 -6.15 -0.07 8.75
C GLY A 46 -5.30 0.44 7.58
N ARG A 47 -5.59 1.69 7.17
CA ARG A 47 -4.81 2.38 6.14
C ARG A 47 -3.37 2.57 6.62
N LYS A 48 -2.43 2.23 5.74
CA LYS A 48 -1.00 2.35 5.92
C LYS A 48 -0.44 3.40 4.98
N ASN A 49 0.74 3.91 5.33
CA ASN A 49 1.48 4.88 4.55
C ASN A 49 2.64 4.19 3.85
N PHE A 50 2.79 4.38 2.56
CA PHE A 50 3.89 3.82 1.78
C PHE A 50 4.61 4.91 1.00
N LEU A 51 5.89 4.66 0.74
CA LEU A 51 6.69 5.37 -0.24
C LEU A 51 7.05 4.39 -1.37
N MET A 52 6.57 4.68 -2.57
CA MET A 52 6.99 4.00 -3.80
C MET A 52 8.12 4.80 -4.46
N LEU A 53 9.19 4.11 -4.83
CA LEU A 53 10.27 4.63 -5.66
C LEU A 53 10.42 3.74 -6.88
N VAL A 54 10.38 4.32 -8.07
CA VAL A 54 10.60 3.63 -9.33
C VAL A 54 11.74 4.30 -10.06
N SER A 55 12.69 3.52 -10.56
CA SER A 55 13.77 3.98 -11.42
C SER A 55 13.65 3.32 -12.79
N ALA A 56 13.80 4.12 -13.83
CA ALA A 56 13.89 3.69 -15.22
C ALA A 56 15.35 3.78 -15.72
N SER A 57 15.75 2.81 -16.54
CA SER A 57 17.10 2.73 -17.13
C SER A 57 17.30 3.69 -18.31
N LYS A 58 16.21 4.07 -18.99
CA LYS A 58 16.15 5.02 -20.10
C LYS A 58 14.98 5.97 -19.92
N ASP A 59 14.90 6.99 -20.78
CA ASP A 59 13.76 7.93 -20.79
C ASP A 59 12.46 7.16 -21.08
N ASN A 60 11.61 7.07 -20.05
CA ASN A 60 10.35 6.35 -20.13
C ASN A 60 9.20 7.18 -19.53
N ALA A 61 9.17 8.47 -19.87
CA ALA A 61 8.19 9.42 -19.34
C ALA A 61 6.73 8.94 -19.48
N LYS A 62 6.41 8.26 -20.58
CA LYS A 62 5.06 7.73 -20.81
C LYS A 62 4.68 6.65 -19.79
N SER A 63 5.54 5.67 -19.55
CA SER A 63 5.26 4.61 -18.57
C SER A 63 5.19 5.17 -17.16
N ILE A 64 6.07 6.11 -16.81
CA ILE A 64 6.06 6.78 -15.51
C ILE A 64 4.73 7.52 -15.27
N GLN A 65 4.23 8.23 -16.28
CA GLN A 65 2.92 8.90 -16.20
C GLN A 65 1.77 7.90 -16.06
N THR A 66 1.82 6.78 -16.80
CA THR A 66 0.82 5.71 -16.67
C THR A 66 0.83 5.10 -15.26
N VAL A 67 2.00 4.82 -14.69
CA VAL A 67 2.12 4.30 -13.32
C VAL A 67 1.48 5.26 -12.31
N LEU A 68 1.76 6.56 -12.41
CA LEU A 68 1.15 7.55 -11.51
C LEU A 68 -0.38 7.64 -11.70
N ALA A 69 -0.87 7.54 -12.94
CA ALA A 69 -2.30 7.55 -13.21
C ALA A 69 -3.00 6.32 -12.61
N ASN A 70 -2.43 5.13 -12.83
CA ASN A 70 -2.90 3.88 -12.27
C ASN A 70 -2.93 3.90 -10.74
N LEU A 71 -1.89 4.43 -10.10
CA LEU A 71 -1.85 4.60 -8.65
C LEU A 71 -3.02 5.44 -8.14
N LYS A 72 -3.32 6.56 -8.81
CA LYS A 72 -4.44 7.44 -8.44
C LYS A 72 -5.81 6.82 -8.70
N GLU A 73 -5.91 5.96 -9.70
CA GLU A 73 -7.17 5.30 -10.05
C GLU A 73 -7.47 4.09 -9.16
N THR A 74 -6.45 3.28 -8.87
CA THR A 74 -6.64 1.93 -8.31
C THR A 74 -6.16 1.75 -6.88
N VAL A 75 -5.23 2.60 -6.39
CA VAL A 75 -4.58 2.41 -5.09
C VAL A 75 -4.92 3.52 -4.09
N ASP A 76 -4.68 4.78 -4.49
CA ASP A 76 -4.92 5.95 -3.66
C ASP A 76 -5.15 7.18 -4.53
N LYS A 77 -6.40 7.65 -4.57
CA LYS A 77 -6.80 8.87 -5.29
C LYS A 77 -6.00 10.11 -4.89
N ASN A 78 -5.50 10.14 -3.66
CA ASN A 78 -4.72 11.24 -3.10
C ASN A 78 -3.21 10.96 -3.11
N ALA A 79 -2.76 9.95 -3.87
CA ALA A 79 -1.34 9.63 -4.03
C ALA A 79 -0.56 10.89 -4.43
N TRP A 80 0.46 11.20 -3.62
CA TRP A 80 1.18 12.46 -3.71
C TRP A 80 2.59 12.25 -4.29
N PRO A 81 2.88 12.78 -5.48
CA PRO A 81 4.20 12.64 -6.08
C PRO A 81 5.23 13.51 -5.36
N LEU A 82 6.31 12.88 -4.89
CA LEU A 82 7.52 13.55 -4.41
C LEU A 82 8.33 14.10 -5.58
N TRP A 83 8.50 13.28 -6.63
CA TRP A 83 9.16 13.66 -7.88
C TRP A 83 8.65 12.76 -9.00
N VAL A 84 8.61 13.30 -10.23
CA VAL A 84 8.22 12.57 -11.44
C VAL A 84 9.06 13.12 -12.57
N ASP A 85 9.85 12.26 -13.21
CA ASP A 85 10.61 12.61 -14.40
C ASP A 85 10.73 11.43 -15.36
N SER A 86 11.51 11.55 -16.42
CA SER A 86 11.68 10.47 -17.38
C SER A 86 12.52 9.29 -16.91
N LYS A 87 13.27 9.45 -15.81
CA LYS A 87 14.12 8.43 -15.17
C LYS A 87 13.44 7.77 -13.97
N GLY A 88 12.25 8.20 -13.57
CA GLY A 88 11.51 7.53 -12.52
C GLY A 88 10.44 8.38 -11.83
N LEU A 89 9.98 7.87 -10.68
CA LEU A 89 9.06 8.56 -9.80
C LEU A 89 9.27 8.19 -8.34
N GLY A 90 8.94 9.13 -7.45
CA GLY A 90 8.72 8.88 -6.04
C GLY A 90 7.32 9.32 -5.66
N VAL A 91 6.52 8.46 -5.02
CA VAL A 91 5.12 8.74 -4.67
C VAL A 91 4.81 8.25 -3.26
N PHE A 92 4.19 9.12 -2.48
CA PHE A 92 3.57 8.76 -1.21
C PHE A 92 2.14 8.26 -1.43
N ILE A 93 1.80 7.19 -0.73
CA ILE A 93 0.55 6.44 -0.89
C ILE A 93 -0.03 6.21 0.49
N ASN A 94 -1.33 6.46 0.67
CA ASN A 94 -2.07 6.09 1.86
C ASN A 94 -3.22 5.14 1.47
N THR A 95 -3.11 3.87 1.82
CA THR A 95 -4.03 2.82 1.35
C THR A 95 -4.14 1.67 2.35
N ASP A 96 -5.21 0.89 2.28
CA ASP A 96 -5.41 -0.35 3.02
C ASP A 96 -4.80 -1.58 2.33
N LEU A 97 -4.35 -1.42 1.08
CA LEU A 97 -3.69 -2.46 0.30
C LEU A 97 -2.30 -2.80 0.84
N VAL A 98 -1.89 -4.06 0.65
CA VAL A 98 -0.51 -4.48 0.93
C VAL A 98 0.44 -4.12 -0.22
N ALA A 99 1.74 -4.09 0.05
CA ALA A 99 2.75 -3.69 -0.92
C ALA A 99 2.69 -4.45 -2.26
N SER A 100 2.37 -5.75 -2.25
CA SER A 100 2.23 -6.55 -3.46
C SER A 100 1.06 -6.12 -4.33
N GLU A 101 -0.07 -5.75 -3.72
CA GLU A 101 -1.27 -5.29 -4.41
C GLU A 101 -1.07 -3.89 -4.97
N ILE A 102 -0.42 -3.00 -4.20
CA ILE A 102 -0.04 -1.66 -4.66
C ILE A 102 0.83 -1.77 -5.93
N ARG A 103 1.83 -2.66 -5.94
CA ARG A 103 2.65 -2.91 -7.12
C ARG A 103 1.80 -3.39 -8.29
N GLN A 104 0.90 -4.34 -8.06
CA GLN A 104 0.05 -4.88 -9.12
C GLN A 104 -0.84 -3.79 -9.74
N GLY A 105 -1.49 -2.97 -8.93
CA GLY A 105 -2.31 -1.84 -9.40
C GLY A 105 -1.49 -0.79 -10.14
N ALA A 106 -0.32 -0.42 -9.60
CA ALA A 106 0.55 0.58 -10.20
C ALA A 106 1.03 0.20 -11.62
N PHE A 107 1.40 -1.06 -11.83
CA PHE A 107 1.97 -1.54 -13.10
C PHE A 107 0.97 -2.26 -14.01
N GLN A 108 -0.33 -2.27 -13.66
CA GLN A 108 -1.35 -2.90 -14.48
C GLN A 108 -1.43 -2.22 -15.85
N GLY A 109 -1.32 -3.00 -16.93
CA GLY A 109 -1.42 -2.47 -18.30
C GLY A 109 -0.26 -1.55 -18.70
N VAL A 110 0.77 -1.40 -17.86
CA VAL A 110 2.02 -0.75 -18.24
C VAL A 110 2.79 -1.74 -19.13
N SER A 111 2.38 -1.82 -20.39
CA SER A 111 3.05 -2.58 -21.43
C SER A 111 4.05 -1.66 -22.14
N GLY A 112 5.27 -1.70 -21.63
CA GLY A 112 6.50 -1.17 -22.19
C GLY A 112 7.58 -2.05 -21.59
N ASP A 113 8.56 -2.46 -22.39
CA ASP A 113 9.52 -3.51 -22.07
C ASP A 113 9.95 -3.37 -20.60
N PHE A 114 9.52 -4.29 -19.71
CA PHE A 114 9.78 -4.20 -18.26
C PHE A 114 11.30 -4.17 -17.97
N THR A 115 12.12 -4.43 -19.00
CA THR A 115 13.57 -4.17 -19.10
C THR A 115 13.95 -2.71 -18.88
N ASP A 116 13.08 -1.74 -19.19
CA ASP A 116 13.35 -0.32 -19.03
C ASP A 116 13.05 0.18 -17.61
N ILE A 117 12.24 -0.53 -16.81
CA ILE A 117 12.10 -0.28 -15.38
C ILE A 117 13.22 -1.03 -14.68
N LYS A 118 14.21 -0.28 -14.20
CA LYS A 118 15.41 -0.84 -13.58
C LYS A 118 15.10 -1.43 -12.21
N ASP A 119 14.48 -0.62 -11.36
CA ASP A 119 14.24 -0.94 -9.96
C ASP A 119 12.91 -0.34 -9.51
N ALA A 120 12.19 -1.05 -8.65
CA ALA A 120 11.02 -0.55 -7.95
C ALA A 120 11.08 -0.97 -6.48
N LEU A 121 11.00 0.01 -5.58
CA LEU A 121 10.98 -0.17 -4.14
C LEU A 121 9.67 0.36 -3.59
N LEU A 122 9.04 -0.41 -2.71
CA LEU A 122 7.87 0.01 -1.97
C LEU A 122 8.10 -0.28 -0.50
N VAL A 123 8.06 0.75 0.33
CA VAL A 123 8.33 0.65 1.77
C VAL A 123 7.22 1.30 2.57
N GLU A 124 6.86 0.69 3.69
CA GLU A 124 5.96 1.28 4.67
C GLU A 124 6.67 2.43 5.40
N VAL A 125 6.01 3.58 5.52
CA VAL A 125 6.52 4.76 6.23
C VAL A 125 6.07 4.67 7.68
N GLY A 126 7.04 4.39 8.57
CA GLY A 126 6.81 4.30 10.00
C GLY A 126 6.77 5.64 10.74
N ALA A 127 6.67 5.57 12.06
CA ALA A 127 6.52 6.73 12.95
C ALA A 127 7.75 7.65 13.06
N ASP A 128 8.91 7.21 12.59
CA ASP A 128 10.12 8.04 12.60
C ASP A 128 10.50 8.44 11.17
N TRP A 129 10.35 9.72 10.87
CA TRP A 129 10.60 10.29 9.55
C TRP A 129 11.18 11.69 9.68
N TYR A 130 11.84 12.15 8.62
CA TYR A 130 12.37 13.51 8.54
C TYR A 130 12.08 14.12 7.17
N ALA A 131 11.70 15.40 7.17
CA ALA A 131 11.53 16.20 5.98
C ALA A 131 12.04 17.62 6.25
N SER A 132 12.62 18.26 5.24
CA SER A 132 13.10 19.63 5.34
C SER A 132 11.97 20.60 5.72
N GLU A 133 12.33 21.62 6.48
CA GLU A 133 11.41 22.71 6.84
C GLU A 133 10.83 23.37 5.59
N GLY A 134 9.51 23.62 5.60
CA GLY A 134 8.78 24.20 4.47
C GLY A 134 8.56 23.26 3.27
N SER A 135 9.03 22.00 3.31
CA SER A 135 8.79 21.09 2.19
C SER A 135 7.32 20.63 2.15
N PRO A 136 6.68 20.56 0.97
CA PRO A 136 5.35 19.99 0.82
C PRO A 136 5.24 18.55 1.33
N MET A 137 6.32 17.77 1.23
CA MET A 137 6.43 16.41 1.79
C MET A 137 6.20 16.39 3.30
N LYS A 138 6.73 17.39 4.04
CA LYS A 138 6.51 17.50 5.49
C LYS A 138 5.02 17.60 5.82
N ASN A 139 4.26 18.37 5.06
CA ASN A 139 2.81 18.52 5.27
C ASN A 139 2.07 17.20 5.01
N TRP A 140 2.45 16.47 3.97
CA TRP A 140 1.86 15.16 3.69
C TRP A 140 2.16 14.16 4.81
N LEU A 141 3.42 14.07 5.25
CA LEU A 141 3.86 13.17 6.32
C LEU A 141 3.17 13.52 7.65
N MET A 142 3.07 14.80 8.00
CA MET A 142 2.31 15.25 9.17
C MET A 142 0.84 14.84 9.11
N ALA A 143 0.20 14.98 7.94
CA ALA A 143 -1.22 14.71 7.78
C ALA A 143 -1.58 13.22 7.81
N HIS A 144 -0.69 12.35 7.33
CA HIS A 144 -0.99 10.91 7.16
C HIS A 144 -0.22 9.98 8.11
N VAL A 145 0.99 10.37 8.51
CA VAL A 145 1.85 9.58 9.41
C VAL A 145 1.80 10.15 10.83
N GLY A 146 1.71 11.47 10.97
CA GLY A 146 1.71 12.17 12.26
C GLY A 146 3.10 12.65 12.66
N ASN A 147 3.26 13.08 13.91
CA ASN A 147 4.51 13.68 14.39
C ASN A 147 5.67 12.66 14.38
N PRO A 148 6.87 13.05 13.92
CA PRO A 148 8.04 12.18 13.96
C PRO A 148 8.50 11.96 15.41
N SER A 149 9.33 10.93 15.62
CA SER A 149 9.82 10.59 16.94
C SER A 149 10.61 11.75 17.57
N ALA A 150 10.36 12.01 18.85
CA ALA A 150 11.07 13.06 19.57
C ALA A 150 12.55 12.71 19.73
N GLN A 151 13.42 13.71 19.58
CA GLN A 151 14.85 13.51 19.80
C GLN A 151 15.11 13.14 21.27
N PRO A 152 15.83 12.04 21.56
CA PRO A 152 16.13 11.66 22.94
C PRO A 152 17.02 12.71 23.60
N ALA A 153 16.73 13.00 24.88
CA ALA A 153 17.44 14.00 25.67
C ALA A 153 18.97 13.77 25.68
N ASN A 154 19.39 12.50 25.68
CA ASN A 154 20.78 12.05 25.75
C ASN A 154 21.39 11.74 24.37
N SER A 155 20.94 12.39 23.29
CA SER A 155 21.49 12.16 21.96
C SER A 155 23.02 12.34 21.94
N ARG A 156 23.73 11.32 21.42
CA ARG A 156 25.21 11.34 21.25
C ARG A 156 25.68 12.56 20.43
N LEU A 157 24.82 13.06 19.54
CA LEU A 157 25.09 14.25 18.74
C LEU A 157 25.04 15.55 19.56
N ARG A 158 24.21 15.64 20.61
CA ARG A 158 24.18 16.81 21.51
C ARG A 158 25.47 16.91 22.33
N ARG A 159 25.98 15.78 22.82
CA ARG A 159 27.21 15.72 23.66
C ARG A 159 28.47 16.17 22.90
N ARG A 160 28.51 16.06 21.57
CA ARG A 160 29.64 16.54 20.75
C ARG A 160 29.66 18.07 20.61
N LYS A 161 28.50 18.73 20.63
CA LYS A 161 28.41 20.20 20.43
C LYS A 161 28.93 21.00 21.63
N THR A 162 28.97 20.41 22.82
CA THR A 162 29.50 21.04 24.04
C THR A 162 31.00 20.81 24.26
N GLY A 163 31.68 20.01 23.41
CA GLY A 163 33.09 19.65 23.58
C GLY A 163 34.09 20.37 22.66
N SER A 164 33.66 21.32 21.85
CA SER A 164 34.55 22.12 20.99
C SER A 164 34.60 23.55 21.51
N ARG A 165 35.57 23.83 22.38
CA ARG A 165 36.05 25.16 22.74
C ARG A 165 37.57 25.17 22.66
#